data_AF-A0A1A8C481-F1
#
_entry.id   AF-A0A1A8C481-F1
#
_cell.length_a   1.000
_cell.length_b   1.000
_cell.length_c   1.000
_cell.angle_alpha   90.00
_cell.angle_beta   90.00
_cell.angle_gamma   90.00
#
_symmetry.space_group_name_H-M   'P 1'
#
loop_
_entity.id
_entity.type
_entity.pdbx_description
1 polymer ?
#
loop_
_entity_poly.entity_id
_entity_poly.type
_entity_poly.pdbx_seq_one_letter_code
_entity_poly.pdbx_strand_id
1 'polypeptide(L)'
;EDDSSSGASCVSDTDSSSASVLSWEQVQRLDAILTGSIPIHGRWSFPTLEVKPRDIVNVVRSRMEEKRIHVREVRLNGSAASYVLHEDSGLGWKDLDLIFCAELKGEMEFRVVKELVLDSLLDFLPEGVNKEKITPLTLKEAYVQKM
;
A
#
# COMPACT_ATOMS: atom_id res chain seq x y z
N GLU A 1 55.48 15.31 -13.42
CA GLU A 1 55.69 15.09 -14.85
C GLU A 1 55.81 13.58 -15.01
N ASP A 2 54.90 12.78 -15.57
CA ASP A 2 53.61 12.93 -16.24
C ASP A 2 52.92 11.55 -16.02
N ASP A 3 51.70 11.49 -15.49
CA ASP A 3 50.44 11.39 -16.23
C ASP A 3 50.28 10.11 -17.08
N SER A 4 49.33 9.25 -16.69
CA SER A 4 48.53 8.41 -17.59
C SER A 4 47.44 7.66 -16.82
N SER A 5 46.28 8.33 -16.74
CA SER A 5 44.93 7.80 -16.90
C SER A 5 44.77 6.27 -17.01
N SER A 6 44.04 5.67 -16.06
CA SER A 6 43.30 4.43 -16.28
C SER A 6 41.84 4.68 -15.90
N GLY A 7 41.00 4.56 -16.93
CA GLY A 7 39.63 5.06 -16.97
C GLY A 7 38.73 4.49 -15.89
N ALA A 8 38.01 5.41 -15.25
CA ALA A 8 36.74 5.11 -14.63
C ALA A 8 35.72 4.75 -15.71
N SER A 9 35.31 3.49 -15.76
CA SER A 9 34.00 3.12 -16.29
C SER A 9 33.44 1.96 -15.48
N CYS A 10 32.97 2.25 -14.27
CA CYS A 10 31.97 1.40 -13.64
C CYS A 10 30.65 1.65 -14.37
N VAL A 11 30.47 0.97 -15.50
CA VAL A 11 29.14 0.76 -16.07
C VAL A 11 28.42 -0.17 -15.11
N SER A 12 27.66 0.41 -14.18
CA SER A 12 26.62 -0.32 -13.48
C SER A 12 25.29 -0.01 -14.16
N ASP A 13 25.15 -0.52 -15.39
CA ASP A 13 23.82 -0.81 -15.94
C ASP A 13 23.22 -1.85 -15.00
N THR A 14 22.34 -1.39 -14.11
CA THR A 14 21.60 -2.27 -13.22
C THR A 14 20.55 -2.93 -14.10
N ASP A 15 20.92 -4.12 -14.55
CA ASP A 15 20.19 -5.12 -15.31
C ASP A 15 18.65 -4.99 -15.15
N SER A 16 18.00 -4.33 -16.13
CA SER A 16 16.54 -4.19 -16.23
C SER A 16 15.85 -5.48 -16.70
N SER A 17 16.43 -6.65 -16.39
CA SER A 17 16.19 -7.89 -17.14
C SER A 17 15.20 -8.86 -16.50
N SER A 18 14.51 -8.46 -15.41
CA SER A 18 13.52 -9.33 -14.73
C SER A 18 12.10 -8.77 -14.71
N ALA A 19 11.83 -7.67 -15.40
CA ALA A 19 10.47 -7.14 -15.53
C ALA A 19 9.70 -7.91 -16.62
N SER A 20 8.51 -8.38 -16.30
CA SER A 20 7.56 -8.94 -17.26
C SER A 20 6.26 -8.15 -17.23
N VAL A 21 5.61 -8.04 -18.38
CA VAL A 21 4.30 -7.40 -18.51
C VAL A 21 3.22 -8.43 -18.23
N LEU A 22 2.25 -8.07 -17.39
CA LEU A 22 1.11 -8.93 -17.10
C LEU A 22 0.28 -9.19 -18.37
N SER A 23 -0.13 -10.44 -18.57
CA SER A 23 -1.12 -10.78 -19.59
C SER A 23 -2.48 -10.17 -19.24
N TRP A 24 -3.40 -10.08 -20.21
CA TRP A 24 -4.74 -9.55 -19.95
C TRP A 24 -5.49 -10.30 -18.83
N GLU A 25 -5.40 -11.63 -18.81
CA GLU A 25 -6.01 -12.45 -17.75
C GLU A 25 -5.41 -12.16 -16.36
N GLN A 26 -4.11 -11.89 -16.29
CA GLN A 26 -3.45 -11.48 -15.05
C GLN A 26 -3.90 -10.07 -14.63
N VAL A 27 -4.03 -9.14 -15.58
CA VAL A 27 -4.58 -7.80 -15.33
C VAL A 27 -6.02 -7.87 -14.82
N GLN A 28 -6.87 -8.73 -15.39
CA GLN A 28 -8.24 -8.92 -14.91
C GLN A 28 -8.29 -9.46 -13.47
N ARG A 29 -7.41 -10.41 -13.12
CA ARG A 29 -7.31 -10.91 -11.74
C ARG A 29 -6.84 -9.82 -10.78
N LEU A 30 -5.84 -9.02 -11.18
CA LEU A 30 -5.39 -7.87 -10.40
C LEU A 30 -6.52 -6.85 -10.20
N ASP A 31 -7.27 -6.54 -11.26
CA ASP A 31 -8.41 -5.63 -11.20
C ASP A 31 -9.49 -6.14 -10.25
N ALA A 32 -9.82 -7.44 -10.30
CA ALA A 32 -10.78 -8.06 -9.39
C ALA A 32 -10.36 -7.95 -7.92
N ILE A 33 -9.08 -8.15 -7.59
CA ILE A 33 -8.55 -7.95 -6.23
C ILE A 33 -8.68 -6.49 -5.81
N LEU A 34 -8.26 -5.56 -6.68
CA LEU A 34 -8.23 -4.14 -6.33
C LEU A 34 -9.62 -3.49 -6.26
N THR A 35 -10.60 -4.03 -6.98
CA THR A 35 -11.99 -3.54 -7.01
C THR A 35 -12.94 -4.29 -6.09
N GLY A 36 -12.55 -5.50 -5.64
CA GLY A 36 -13.30 -6.29 -4.67
C GLY A 36 -13.36 -5.62 -3.30
N SER A 37 -14.54 -5.61 -2.69
CA SER A 37 -14.70 -5.16 -1.29
C SER A 37 -14.10 -6.21 -0.36
N ILE A 38 -13.26 -5.77 0.57
CA ILE A 38 -12.72 -6.57 1.66
C ILE A 38 -13.22 -6.03 3.01
N PRO A 39 -13.62 -6.90 3.94
CA PRO A 39 -14.08 -6.48 5.26
C PRO A 39 -12.88 -6.23 6.19
N ILE A 40 -12.80 -5.03 6.77
CA ILE A 40 -11.92 -4.73 7.91
C ILE A 40 -12.76 -4.73 9.17
N HIS A 41 -12.60 -5.76 10.00
CA HIS A 41 -13.40 -5.94 11.20
C HIS A 41 -12.97 -4.97 12.31
N GLY A 42 -13.91 -4.14 12.76
CA GLY A 42 -13.74 -3.33 13.97
C GLY A 42 -13.82 -4.18 15.23
N ARG A 43 -13.02 -3.85 16.24
CA ARG A 43 -13.15 -4.41 17.58
C ARG A 43 -14.25 -3.70 18.37
N TRP A 44 -14.74 -4.36 19.41
CA TRP A 44 -15.77 -3.83 20.31
C TRP A 44 -17.07 -3.50 19.57
N SER A 45 -17.53 -2.25 19.65
CA SER A 45 -18.73 -1.73 18.99
C SER A 45 -18.42 -0.99 17.68
N PHE A 46 -17.18 -1.03 17.19
CA PHE A 46 -16.85 -0.42 15.90
C PHE A 46 -17.37 -1.29 14.74
N PRO A 47 -17.95 -0.67 13.70
CA PRO A 47 -18.50 -1.42 12.57
C PRO A 47 -17.41 -2.08 11.73
N THR A 48 -17.77 -3.13 11.00
CA THR A 48 -16.93 -3.62 9.90
C THR A 48 -16.90 -2.59 8.78
N LEU A 49 -15.70 -2.26 8.29
CA LEU A 49 -15.51 -1.40 7.12
C LEU A 49 -15.54 -2.27 5.87
N GLU A 50 -16.30 -1.86 4.87
CA GLU A 50 -16.28 -2.48 3.54
C GLU A 50 -15.42 -1.60 2.63
N VAL A 51 -14.21 -2.06 2.32
CA VAL A 51 -13.20 -1.24 1.64
C VAL A 51 -12.68 -1.92 0.39
N LYS A 52 -12.42 -1.14 -0.66
CA LYS A 52 -11.70 -1.63 -1.83
C LYS A 52 -10.21 -1.30 -1.68
N PRO A 53 -9.28 -2.24 -1.94
CA PRO A 53 -7.86 -1.96 -1.88
C PRO A 53 -7.44 -0.77 -2.74
N ARG A 54 -8.06 -0.59 -3.91
CA ARG A 54 -7.86 0.58 -4.78
C ARG A 54 -8.13 1.90 -4.06
N ASP A 55 -9.20 1.96 -3.27
CA ASP A 55 -9.61 3.19 -2.60
C ASP A 55 -8.64 3.53 -1.46
N ILE A 56 -8.16 2.53 -0.72
CA ILE A 56 -7.07 2.70 0.27
C ILE A 56 -5.82 3.26 -0.41
N VAL A 57 -5.39 2.65 -1.51
CA VAL A 57 -4.19 3.10 -2.26
C VAL A 57 -4.34 4.54 -2.70
N ASN A 58 -5.48 4.90 -3.29
CA ASN A 58 -5.74 6.25 -3.77
C ASN A 58 -5.74 7.27 -2.62
N VAL A 59 -6.50 7.02 -1.54
CA VAL A 59 -6.61 7.94 -0.41
C VAL A 59 -5.28 8.12 0.29
N VAL A 60 -4.57 7.03 0.60
CA VAL A 60 -3.28 7.09 1.30
C VAL A 60 -2.24 7.79 0.43
N ARG A 61 -2.15 7.46 -0.86
CA ARG A 61 -1.20 8.11 -1.78
C ARG A 61 -1.48 9.61 -1.91
N SER A 62 -2.72 10.00 -2.18
CA SER A 62 -3.09 11.41 -2.35
C SER A 62 -2.77 12.23 -1.10
N ARG A 63 -3.12 11.73 0.10
CA ARG A 63 -2.81 12.42 1.35
C ARG A 63 -1.30 12.49 1.63
N MET A 64 -0.53 11.47 1.23
CA MET A 64 0.94 11.50 1.40
C MET A 64 1.55 12.58 0.51
N GLU A 65 1.09 12.69 -0.73
CA GLU A 65 1.52 13.72 -1.68
C GLU A 65 1.13 15.13 -1.21
N GLU A 66 -0.05 15.33 -0.61
CA GLU A 66 -0.45 16.59 0.03
C GLU A 66 0.48 17.00 1.17
N LYS A 67 1.02 16.03 1.92
CA LYS A 67 2.02 16.23 2.98
C LYS A 67 3.45 16.34 2.43
N ARG A 68 3.63 16.42 1.10
CA ARG A 68 4.92 16.48 0.40
C ARG A 68 5.80 15.24 0.63
N ILE A 69 5.17 14.10 0.91
CA ILE A 69 5.82 12.79 0.97
C ILE A 69 5.62 12.14 -0.41
N HIS A 70 6.67 12.08 -1.21
CA HIS A 70 6.60 11.55 -2.56
C HIS A 70 6.48 10.03 -2.55
N VAL A 71 5.44 9.49 -3.19
CA VAL A 71 5.24 8.05 -3.40
C VAL A 71 5.60 7.72 -4.85
N ARG A 72 6.73 7.03 -5.04
CA ARG A 72 7.23 6.67 -6.38
C ARG A 72 6.32 5.65 -7.05
N GLU A 73 5.92 4.63 -6.30
CA GLU A 73 5.07 3.54 -6.77
C GLU A 73 4.38 2.84 -5.59
N VAL A 74 3.34 2.07 -5.92
CA VAL A 74 2.64 1.20 -4.98
C VAL A 74 2.63 -0.20 -5.57
N ARG A 75 3.07 -1.20 -4.80
CA ARG A 75 3.19 -2.58 -5.24
C ARG A 75 2.28 -3.49 -4.42
N LEU A 76 1.63 -4.44 -5.10
CA LEU A 76 0.99 -5.57 -4.46
C LEU A 76 2.05 -6.65 -4.22
N ASN A 77 2.07 -7.22 -3.02
CA ASN A 77 3.00 -8.29 -2.67
C ASN A 77 2.26 -9.48 -2.03
N GLY A 78 3.02 -10.49 -1.63
CA GLY A 78 2.53 -11.64 -0.87
C GLY A 78 1.73 -12.61 -1.73
N SER A 79 0.87 -13.39 -1.07
CA SER A 79 0.07 -14.42 -1.74
C SER A 79 -0.87 -13.87 -2.82
N ALA A 80 -1.36 -12.63 -2.66
CA ALA A 80 -2.20 -11.96 -3.65
C ALA A 80 -1.45 -11.71 -4.96
N ALA A 81 -0.18 -11.29 -4.93
CA ALA A 81 0.62 -11.11 -6.13
C ALA A 81 0.87 -12.44 -6.86
N SER A 82 1.16 -13.51 -6.13
CA SER A 82 1.31 -14.86 -6.70
C SER A 82 0.01 -15.36 -7.35
N TYR A 83 -1.14 -15.11 -6.73
CA TYR A 83 -2.46 -15.46 -7.27
C TYR A 83 -2.78 -14.69 -8.57
N VAL A 84 -2.38 -13.41 -8.66
CA VAL A 84 -2.49 -12.62 -9.90
C VAL A 84 -1.69 -13.26 -11.02
N LEU A 85 -0.52 -13.84 -10.75
CA LEU A 85 0.30 -14.50 -11.76
C LEU A 85 -0.26 -15.87 -12.14
N HIS A 86 -0.65 -16.70 -11.17
CA HIS A 86 -1.18 -18.05 -11.35
C HIS A 86 -2.40 -18.33 -10.46
N GLU A 87 -3.58 -18.44 -11.09
CA GLU A 87 -4.88 -18.64 -10.43
C GLU A 87 -4.94 -19.98 -9.69
N ASP A 88 -4.34 -21.02 -10.28
CA ASP A 88 -4.37 -22.40 -9.78
C ASP A 88 -3.18 -22.73 -8.87
N SER A 89 -2.67 -21.74 -8.14
CA SER A 89 -1.58 -21.93 -7.17
C SER A 89 -1.98 -22.83 -5.98
N GLY A 90 -3.25 -23.26 -5.89
CA GLY A 90 -3.78 -24.13 -4.84
C GLY A 90 -3.86 -23.49 -3.45
N LEU A 91 -3.44 -22.24 -3.31
CA LEU A 91 -3.27 -21.55 -2.03
C LEU A 91 -4.31 -20.45 -1.78
N GLY A 92 -5.04 -20.03 -2.83
CA GLY A 92 -5.81 -18.79 -2.78
C GLY A 92 -4.92 -17.60 -2.39
N TRP A 93 -5.51 -16.53 -1.91
CA TRP A 93 -4.79 -15.47 -1.22
C TRP A 93 -5.54 -15.12 0.06
N LYS A 94 -4.81 -15.03 1.16
CA LYS A 94 -5.38 -14.80 2.50
C LYS A 94 -5.16 -13.37 2.98
N ASP A 95 -4.00 -12.84 2.64
CA ASP A 95 -3.53 -11.53 3.08
C ASP A 95 -3.28 -10.65 1.86
N LEU A 96 -3.51 -9.35 2.03
CA LEU A 96 -3.30 -8.33 1.00
C LEU A 96 -2.18 -7.39 1.46
N ASP A 97 -1.00 -7.55 0.85
CA ASP A 97 0.18 -6.76 1.20
C ASP A 97 0.35 -5.61 0.20
N LEU A 98 0.20 -4.38 0.68
CA LEU A 98 0.45 -3.17 -0.12
C LEU A 98 1.74 -2.50 0.33
N ILE A 99 2.66 -2.29 -0.61
CA ILE A 99 3.94 -1.63 -0.36
C ILE A 99 3.90 -0.25 -1.02
N PHE A 100 3.98 0.80 -0.20
CA PHE A 100 4.13 2.17 -0.67
C PHE A 100 5.61 2.53 -0.70
N CYS A 101 6.17 2.67 -1.90
CA CYS A 101 7.55 3.08 -2.09
C CYS A 101 7.68 4.60 -1.95
N ALA A 102 7.65 5.08 -0.71
CA ALA A 102 7.67 6.49 -0.36
C ALA A 102 9.06 7.00 0.09
N GLU A 103 9.33 8.28 -0.14
CA GLU A 103 10.54 8.96 0.30
C GLU A 103 10.36 9.55 1.70
N LEU A 104 10.82 8.81 2.71
CA LEU A 104 10.76 9.23 4.12
C LEU A 104 12.15 9.71 4.56
N LYS A 105 12.26 10.97 4.99
CA LYS A 105 13.55 11.60 5.34
C LYS A 105 13.90 11.44 6.83
N GLY A 106 12.92 11.15 7.68
CA GLY A 106 13.14 10.91 9.11
C GLY A 106 11.88 10.47 9.84
N GLU A 107 11.98 10.44 11.17
CA GLU A 107 10.91 9.97 12.08
C GLU A 107 9.61 10.79 11.96
N MET A 108 9.73 12.09 11.64
CA MET A 108 8.58 12.96 11.49
C MET A 108 7.67 12.51 10.35
N GLU A 109 8.23 12.13 9.19
CA GLU A 109 7.44 11.60 8.09
C GLU A 109 6.79 10.26 8.45
N PHE A 110 7.46 9.39 9.20
CA PHE A 110 6.85 8.13 9.70
C PHE A 110 5.63 8.40 10.57
N ARG A 111 5.71 9.37 11.49
CA ARG A 111 4.59 9.77 12.33
C ARG A 111 3.43 10.32 11.50
N VAL A 112 3.72 11.18 10.53
CA VAL A 112 2.72 11.74 9.61
C VAL A 112 2.03 10.63 8.81
N VAL A 113 2.77 9.67 8.27
CA VAL A 113 2.19 8.53 7.53
C VAL A 113 1.28 7.71 8.43
N LYS A 114 1.70 7.42 9.65
CA LYS A 114 0.88 6.67 10.62
C LYS A 114 -0.43 7.39 10.93
N GLU A 115 -0.37 8.68 11.24
CA GLU A 115 -1.55 9.50 11.54
C GLU A 115 -2.49 9.54 10.33
N LEU A 116 -1.94 9.76 9.14
CA LEU A 116 -2.68 9.81 7.88
C LEU A 116 -3.38 8.49 7.55
N VAL A 117 -2.71 7.35 7.71
CA VAL A 117 -3.30 6.03 7.46
C VAL A 117 -4.43 5.77 8.45
N LEU A 118 -4.23 6.09 9.75
CA LEU A 118 -5.31 5.99 10.73
C LEU A 118 -6.49 6.87 10.32
N ASP A 119 -6.25 8.14 10.01
CA ASP A 119 -7.28 9.09 9.60
C ASP A 119 -8.00 8.66 8.31
N SER A 120 -7.36 7.89 7.43
CA SER A 120 -8.01 7.36 6.21
C SER A 120 -9.09 6.33 6.53
N LEU A 121 -9.00 5.63 7.67
CA LEU A 121 -10.03 4.68 8.10
C LEU A 121 -11.37 5.37 8.38
N LEU A 122 -11.35 6.65 8.75
CA LEU A 122 -12.58 7.43 8.98
C LEU A 122 -13.39 7.61 7.70
N ASP A 123 -12.75 7.64 6.53
CA ASP A 123 -13.42 7.81 5.24
C ASP A 123 -14.30 6.60 4.92
N PHE A 124 -13.89 5.42 5.39
CA PHE A 124 -14.55 4.14 5.12
C PHE A 124 -15.62 3.76 6.15
N LEU A 125 -15.85 4.59 7.17
CA LEU A 125 -16.92 4.36 8.13
C LEU A 125 -18.30 4.47 7.45
N PRO A 126 -19.23 3.56 7.74
CA PRO A 126 -20.57 3.58 7.16
C PRO A 126 -21.35 4.85 7.54
N GLU A 127 -22.33 5.19 6.71
CA GLU A 127 -23.21 6.33 6.95
C GLU A 127 -23.91 6.22 8.32
N GLY A 128 -24.03 7.35 9.02
CA GLY A 128 -24.64 7.41 10.35
C GLY A 128 -23.66 7.24 11.52
N VAL A 129 -22.40 6.88 11.27
CA VAL A 129 -21.36 6.91 12.32
C VAL A 129 -20.95 8.35 12.61
N ASN A 130 -21.04 8.77 13.88
CA ASN A 130 -20.57 10.09 14.29
C ASN A 130 -19.03 10.10 14.38
N LYS A 131 -18.40 10.60 13.32
CA LYS A 131 -16.93 10.69 13.19
C LYS A 131 -16.29 11.67 14.17
N GLU A 132 -17.01 12.68 14.66
CA GLU A 132 -16.47 13.72 15.56
C GLU A 132 -16.10 13.17 16.95
N LYS A 133 -16.72 12.06 17.35
CA LYS A 133 -16.44 11.40 18.64
C LYS A 133 -15.29 10.40 18.56
N ILE A 134 -14.76 10.13 17.37
CA ILE A 134 -13.73 9.11 17.16
C ILE A 134 -12.37 9.80 17.21
N THR A 135 -11.51 9.35 18.12
CA THR A 135 -10.12 9.82 18.23
C THR A 135 -9.17 8.88 17.48
N PRO A 136 -7.98 9.36 17.08
CA PRO A 136 -6.96 8.50 16.46
C PRO A 136 -6.57 7.30 17.33
N LEU A 137 -6.57 7.46 18.67
CA LEU A 137 -6.27 6.37 19.60
C LEU A 137 -7.36 5.29 19.56
N THR A 138 -8.63 5.68 19.68
CA THR A 138 -9.75 4.73 19.62
C THR A 138 -9.81 4.01 18.28
N LEU A 139 -9.47 4.69 17.18
CA LEU A 139 -9.47 4.13 15.84
C LEU A 139 -8.33 3.11 15.67
N LYS A 140 -7.14 3.43 16.19
CA LYS A 140 -6.01 2.50 16.25
C LYS A 140 -6.38 1.24 17.03
N GLU A 141 -6.98 1.39 18.22
CA GLU A 141 -7.38 0.24 19.05
C GLU A 141 -8.47 -0.61 18.41
N ALA A 142 -9.36 0.02 17.63
CA ALA A 142 -10.47 -0.65 16.96
C ALA A 142 -10.03 -1.46 15.72
N TYR A 143 -9.15 -0.92 14.88
CA TYR A 143 -8.88 -1.48 13.55
C TYR A 143 -7.43 -1.91 13.30
N VAL A 144 -6.47 -1.52 14.14
CA VAL A 144 -5.06 -1.89 13.96
C VAL A 144 -4.68 -3.06 14.85
N GLN A 145 -4.37 -4.20 14.23
CA GLN A 145 -3.93 -5.40 14.96
C GLN A 145 -2.45 -5.37 15.31
N LYS A 146 -1.60 -4.83 14.43
CA LYS A 146 -0.14 -4.75 14.58
C LYS A 146 0.37 -3.49 13.90
N MET A 147 1.40 -2.89 14.48
CA MET A 147 2.08 -1.69 13.98
C MET A 147 3.55 -1.72 14.37
#